data_AF-A0A4Q5QL40-F1
#
_entry.id   AF-A0A4Q5QL40-F1
#
_cell.length_a   1.000
_cell.length_b   1.000
_cell.length_c   1.000
_cell.angle_alpha   90.00
_cell.angle_beta   90.00
_cell.angle_gamma   90.00
#
_symmetry.space_group_name_H-M   'P 1'
#
loop_
_entity.id
_entity.type
_entity.pdbx_description
1 polymer ?
#
loop_
_entity_poly.entity_id
_entity_poly.type
_entity_poly.pdbx_seq_one_letter_code
_entity_poly.pdbx_strand_id
1 'polypeptide(L)'
;LLQVFPLKPTSTPVLQYDNKYVFNQLAKLNDIRNRMAHHEPICFLPGLPIKDTNYVREHYQLILQLFQWMQIDEGALLYGLDHIVKVCNEIDQL
;
A
#
# COMPACT_ATOMS: atom_id res chain seq x y z
N LEU A 1 -11.29 -10.15 -13.79
CA LEU A 1 -11.06 -9.68 -12.40
C LEU A 1 -11.24 -10.77 -11.34
N LEU A 2 -12.29 -11.63 -11.40
CA LEU A 2 -12.55 -12.66 -10.39
C LEU A 2 -11.41 -13.67 -10.16
N GLN A 3 -10.53 -13.91 -11.14
CA GLN A 3 -9.41 -14.84 -10.99
C GLN A 3 -8.13 -14.23 -10.41
N VAL A 4 -7.98 -12.90 -10.42
CA VAL A 4 -6.75 -12.25 -9.93
C VAL A 4 -6.69 -12.26 -8.41
N PHE A 5 -7.85 -12.09 -7.75
CA PHE A 5 -7.93 -12.00 -6.29
C PHE A 5 -8.76 -13.16 -5.70
N PRO A 6 -8.26 -14.41 -5.75
CA PRO A 6 -8.99 -15.59 -5.27
C PRO A 6 -9.34 -15.54 -3.78
N LEU A 7 -8.55 -14.83 -2.96
CA LEU A 7 -8.76 -14.70 -1.52
C LEU A 7 -9.37 -13.35 -1.11
N LYS A 8 -9.88 -12.57 -2.06
CA LYS A 8 -10.61 -11.34 -1.75
C LYS A 8 -11.83 -11.66 -0.86
N PRO A 9 -12.07 -10.90 0.23
CA PRO A 9 -13.22 -11.11 1.09
C PRO A 9 -14.55 -11.08 0.32
N THR A 10 -15.50 -11.86 0.83
CA THR A 10 -16.89 -11.80 0.39
C THR A 10 -17.51 -10.49 0.86
N SER A 11 -18.24 -9.82 -0.03
CA SER A 11 -18.98 -8.61 0.31
C SER A 11 -20.03 -8.87 1.39
N THR A 12 -20.26 -7.87 2.24
CA THR A 12 -21.33 -7.82 3.23
C THR A 12 -22.26 -6.63 2.93
N PRO A 13 -23.47 -6.57 3.53
CA PRO A 13 -24.33 -5.39 3.40
C PRO A 13 -23.66 -4.07 3.81
N VAL A 14 -22.67 -4.15 4.71
CA VAL A 14 -21.92 -2.98 5.20
C VAL A 14 -20.75 -2.63 4.28
N LEU A 15 -20.11 -3.61 3.64
CA LEU A 15 -18.91 -3.40 2.84
C LEU A 15 -18.90 -4.25 1.57
N GLN A 16 -18.87 -3.58 0.43
CA GLN A 16 -18.83 -4.21 -0.89
C GLN A 16 -17.40 -4.22 -1.43
N TYR A 17 -16.89 -5.41 -1.75
CA TYR A 17 -15.60 -5.61 -2.41
C TYR A 17 -15.79 -5.80 -3.92
N ASP A 18 -16.57 -4.92 -4.54
CA ASP A 18 -16.84 -4.95 -5.98
C ASP A 18 -15.66 -4.39 -6.80
N ASN A 19 -15.81 -4.35 -8.12
CA ASN A 19 -14.75 -3.85 -9.00
C ASN A 19 -14.41 -2.38 -8.75
N LYS A 20 -15.38 -1.56 -8.32
CA LYS A 20 -15.17 -0.14 -8.01
C LYS A 20 -14.31 -0.02 -6.74
N TYR A 21 -14.59 -0.83 -5.72
CA TYR A 21 -13.77 -0.89 -4.51
C TYR A 21 -12.32 -1.23 -4.84
N VAL A 22 -12.10 -2.29 -5.63
CA VAL A 22 -10.75 -2.74 -6.02
C VAL A 22 -10.04 -1.67 -6.84
N PHE A 23 -10.72 -1.07 -7.81
CA PHE A 23 -10.15 0.02 -8.61
C PHE A 23 -9.74 1.21 -7.75
N ASN A 24 -10.53 1.57 -6.74
CA ASN A 24 -10.20 2.65 -5.82
C ASN A 24 -8.97 2.31 -4.94
N GLN A 25 -8.77 1.04 -4.57
CA GLN A 25 -7.54 0.64 -3.87
C GLN A 25 -6.32 0.76 -4.79
N LEU A 26 -6.44 0.31 -6.03
CA LEU A 26 -5.36 0.43 -7.02
C LEU A 26 -5.05 1.90 -7.35
N ALA A 27 -6.06 2.77 -7.36
CA ALA A 27 -5.87 4.20 -7.55
C ALA A 27 -4.97 4.82 -6.47
N LYS A 28 -5.17 4.47 -5.19
CA LYS A 28 -4.27 4.90 -4.10
C LYS A 28 -2.81 4.49 -4.34
N LEU A 29 -2.59 3.25 -4.79
CA LEU A 29 -1.25 2.79 -5.12
C LEU A 29 -0.65 3.52 -6.34
N ASN A 30 -1.50 3.88 -7.31
CA ASN A 30 -1.06 4.70 -8.44
C ASN A 30 -0.66 6.10 -7.99
N ASP A 31 -1.32 6.68 -7.00
CA ASP A 31 -1.00 8.02 -6.48
C ASP A 31 0.40 8.05 -5.85
N ILE A 32 0.72 7.14 -4.93
CA ILE A 32 2.08 7.07 -4.35
C ILE A 32 3.14 6.79 -5.43
N ARG A 33 2.84 5.93 -6.40
CA ARG A 33 3.73 5.63 -7.53
C ARG A 33 3.96 6.86 -8.41
N ASN A 34 2.95 7.70 -8.65
CA ASN A 34 3.09 8.95 -9.40
C ASN A 34 3.95 9.96 -8.64
N ARG A 35 3.77 10.08 -7.32
CA ARG A 35 4.61 10.93 -6.47
C ARG A 35 6.09 10.50 -6.55
N MET A 36 6.36 9.19 -6.46
CA MET A 36 7.71 8.65 -6.63
C MET A 36 8.28 8.95 -8.03
N ALA A 37 7.48 8.79 -9.08
CA ALA A 37 7.89 9.08 -10.46
C ALA A 37 8.17 10.58 -10.70
N HIS A 38 7.52 11.46 -9.95
CA HIS A 38 7.78 12.89 -9.96
C HIS A 38 8.87 13.32 -8.95
N HIS A 39 9.57 12.37 -8.32
CA HIS A 39 10.59 12.63 -7.30
C HIS A 39 10.08 13.43 -6.09
N GLU A 40 8.79 13.30 -5.78
CA GLU A 40 8.23 13.91 -4.57
C GLU A 40 8.64 13.13 -3.32
N PRO A 41 8.92 13.82 -2.20
CA PRO A 41 9.13 13.16 -0.92
C PRO A 41 7.81 12.52 -0.43
N ILE A 42 7.84 11.24 -0.08
CA ILE A 42 6.65 10.47 0.36
C ILE A 42 6.56 10.25 1.87
N CYS A 43 7.63 10.53 2.62
CA CYS A 43 7.70 10.43 4.09
C CYS A 43 7.53 11.80 4.79
N PHE A 44 6.93 12.77 4.10
CA PHE A 44 6.66 14.12 4.59
C PHE A 44 5.24 14.51 4.18
N LEU A 45 4.63 15.41 4.96
CA LEU A 45 3.38 16.05 4.57
C LEU A 45 3.57 16.78 3.23
N PRO A 46 2.64 16.65 2.26
CA PRO A 46 2.77 17.29 0.96
C PRO A 46 2.99 18.80 1.08
N GLY A 47 4.09 19.28 0.48
CA GLY A 47 4.44 20.70 0.46
C GLY A 47 4.94 21.27 1.79
N LEU A 48 5.10 20.46 2.84
CA LEU A 48 5.54 20.89 4.15
C LEU A 48 6.78 20.09 4.60
N PRO A 49 7.75 20.73 5.27
CA PRO A 49 8.93 20.04 5.83
C PRO A 49 8.59 19.34 7.16
N ILE A 50 7.42 18.71 7.26
CA ILE A 50 6.94 18.00 8.44
C ILE A 50 6.98 16.52 8.10
N LYS A 51 7.74 15.73 8.87
CA LYS A 51 7.83 14.28 8.69
C LYS A 51 6.46 13.64 8.89
N ASP A 52 6.10 12.72 8.01
CA ASP A 52 4.93 11.88 8.15
C ASP A 52 5.15 10.57 7.38
N THR A 53 5.43 9.48 8.10
CA THR A 53 5.62 8.16 7.50
C THR A 53 4.32 7.37 7.36
N ASN A 54 3.20 7.86 7.91
CA ASN A 54 1.93 7.14 7.88
C ASN A 54 1.46 6.89 6.45
N TYR A 55 1.62 7.89 5.57
CA TYR A 55 1.28 7.75 4.16
C TYR A 55 1.96 6.53 3.52
N VAL A 56 3.27 6.35 3.72
CA VAL A 56 3.99 5.18 3.18
C VAL A 56 3.53 3.88 3.83
N ARG A 57 3.34 3.88 5.15
CA ARG A 57 2.91 2.69 5.90
C ARG A 57 1.54 2.18 5.46
N GLU A 58 0.58 3.08 5.27
CA GLU A 58 -0.77 2.76 4.78
C GLU A 58 -0.75 2.17 3.38
N HIS A 59 0.04 2.75 2.46
CA HIS A 59 0.18 2.22 1.11
C HIS A 59 0.91 0.87 1.10
N TYR A 60 1.90 0.71 1.97
CA TYR A 60 2.60 -0.57 2.11
C TYR A 60 1.67 -1.68 2.63
N GLN A 61 0.87 -1.38 3.66
CA GLN A 61 -0.15 -2.30 4.14
C GLN A 61 -1.16 -2.67 3.05
N LEU A 62 -1.55 -1.72 2.20
CA LEU A 62 -2.42 -1.99 1.06
C LEU A 62 -1.77 -2.93 0.03
N ILE A 63 -0.46 -2.79 -0.24
CA ILE A 63 0.28 -3.73 -1.11
C ILE A 63 0.24 -5.14 -0.52
N LEU A 64 0.54 -5.30 0.77
CA LEU A 64 0.51 -6.61 1.44
C LEU A 64 -0.89 -7.23 1.40
N GLN A 65 -1.93 -6.43 1.67
CA GLN A 65 -3.32 -6.87 1.57
C GLN A 65 -3.65 -7.38 0.16
N LEU A 66 -3.21 -6.68 -0.89
CA LEU A 66 -3.44 -7.12 -2.26
C LEU A 66 -2.67 -8.41 -2.58
N PHE A 67 -1.43 -8.58 -2.10
CA PHE A 67 -0.69 -9.84 -2.23
C PHE A 67 -1.44 -11.00 -1.58
N GLN A 68 -1.93 -10.82 -0.35
CA GLN A 68 -2.74 -11.83 0.33
C GLN A 68 -4.00 -12.17 -0.47
N TRP A 69 -4.70 -11.17 -1.03
CA TRP A 69 -5.87 -11.41 -1.89
C TRP A 69 -5.52 -12.18 -3.17
N MET A 70 -4.31 -11.99 -3.70
CA MET A 70 -3.77 -12.72 -4.84
C MET A 70 -3.23 -14.11 -4.47
N GLN A 71 -3.28 -14.52 -3.19
CA GLN A 71 -2.68 -15.76 -2.69
C GLN A 71 -1.16 -15.81 -2.93
N ILE A 72 -0.51 -14.65 -2.83
CA ILE A 72 0.95 -14.53 -2.90
C ILE A 72 1.49 -14.56 -1.47
N ASP A 73 2.52 -15.36 -1.23
CA ASP A 73 3.32 -15.29 -0.01
C ASP A 73 4.21 -14.04 -0.07
N GLU A 74 3.77 -12.96 0.58
CA GLU A 74 4.48 -11.68 0.60
C GLU A 74 5.85 -11.79 1.29
N GLY A 75 5.99 -12.67 2.28
CA GLY A 75 7.23 -12.83 3.05
C GLY A 75 8.31 -13.47 2.21
N ALA A 76 7.96 -14.50 1.44
CA ALA A 76 8.86 -15.11 0.46
C ALA A 76 9.15 -14.15 -0.71
N LEU A 77 8.13 -13.48 -1.25
CA LEU A 77 8.28 -12.57 -2.39
C LEU A 77 9.18 -11.36 -2.06
N LEU A 78 9.05 -10.81 -0.85
CA LEU A 78 9.77 -9.61 -0.41
C LEU A 78 10.99 -9.92 0.45
N TYR A 79 11.38 -11.19 0.57
CA TYR A 79 12.54 -11.58 1.36
C TYR A 79 13.80 -10.82 0.93
N GLY A 80 14.43 -10.14 1.89
CA GLY A 80 15.62 -9.32 1.65
C GLY A 80 15.35 -7.95 1.00
N LEU A 81 14.12 -7.68 0.54
CA LEU A 81 13.70 -6.41 -0.05
C LEU A 81 12.86 -5.56 0.92
N ASP A 82 12.07 -6.19 1.79
CA ASP A 82 11.22 -5.47 2.74
C ASP A 82 12.01 -4.91 3.92
N HIS A 83 12.25 -3.60 3.85
CA HIS A 83 12.80 -2.80 4.94
C HIS A 83 11.90 -1.62 5.30
N ILE A 84 10.66 -1.58 4.81
CA ILE A 84 9.82 -0.38 4.84
C ILE A 84 9.53 0.05 6.28
N VAL A 85 9.13 -0.89 7.13
CA VAL A 85 8.83 -0.60 8.54
C VAL A 85 10.06 -0.07 9.28
N LYS A 86 11.22 -0.68 9.03
CA LYS A 86 12.49 -0.28 9.65
C LYS A 86 12.88 1.14 9.24
N VAL A 87 12.90 1.42 7.94
CA VAL A 87 13.26 2.75 7.41
C VAL A 87 12.30 3.83 7.91
N CYS A 88 10.99 3.55 7.92
CA CYS A 88 10.03 4.51 8.47
C CYS A 88 10.26 4.75 9.98
N ASN A 89 10.59 3.72 10.76
CA ASN A 89 10.91 3.90 12.19
C ASN A 89 12.15 4.77 12.40
N GLU A 90 13.18 4.57 11.56
CA GLU A 90 14.40 5.39 11.59
C GLU A 90 14.06 6.85 11.26
N ILE A 91 13.24 7.12 10.23
CA ILE A 91 12.78 8.46 9.87
C ILE A 91 11.99 9.10 11.01
N ASP A 92 11.08 8.35 11.64
CA ASP A 92 10.26 8.85 12.75
C ASP A 92 11.13 9.30 13.94
N GLN A 93 12.27 8.64 14.16
CA GLN A 93 13.21 8.91 15.25
C GLN A 93 14.22 10.05 15.00
N LEU A 94 14.35 10.55 13.77
CA LEU A 94 15.25 11.69 13.43
C LEU A 94 14.84 13.02 14.08
#